data_AF-A0A4P6PG42-F1
#
_entry.id   AF-A0A4P6PG42-F1
#
_cell.length_a   1.000
_cell.length_b   1.000
_cell.length_c   1.000
_cell.angle_alpha   90.00
_cell.angle_beta   90.00
_cell.angle_gamma   90.00
#
_symmetry.space_group_name_H-M   'P 1'
#
loop_
_entity.id
_entity.type
_entity.pdbx_description
1 polymer ?
#
loop_
_entity_poly.entity_id
_entity_poly.type
_entity_poly.pdbx_seq_one_letter_code
_entity_poly.pdbx_strand_id
1 'polypeptide(L)'
;MKNWCYWDGRIVKDDAGRYHMYASRWHHSFPHSTGWKENSKAIHAVSENIMGPYRDLGLVYPQWKDGKGHNVIGLRMHDGRYAVVTSEITQGEVFVSDSPDGPFELLGTIQWEANGFNPGLAAYQGGKGHMSNVKVLLRPDGRYMIVPRSTCVMISESGILGPYKIMSDRVYKHYPQLPQSKNEDPTVWYSGGMYHMVYNHWPSKTSHHFSSIDGIHDWKYRGIAFKKDESKIFRYTDGTINDWQFVERPTACVDEQTGHVTHFIFSVIDVTKGQDRANDNHASKIVVVPFDGEAFDRDMQNIVKNEKKEVQS
;
A
#
# COMPACT_ATOMS: atom_id res chain seq x y z
N MET A 1 -24.51 -1.13 -1.32
CA MET A 1 -23.71 -0.53 -2.40
C MET A 1 -23.75 -1.49 -3.57
N LYS A 2 -24.49 -1.19 -4.64
CA LYS A 2 -24.66 -2.10 -5.78
C LYS A 2 -23.90 -1.67 -7.04
N ASN A 3 -23.24 -0.51 -7.05
CA ASN A 3 -22.83 0.13 -8.29
C ASN A 3 -21.30 0.21 -8.48
N TRP A 4 -20.51 -0.14 -7.47
CA TRP A 4 -19.09 0.18 -7.42
C TRP A 4 -18.25 -1.00 -6.94
N CYS A 5 -17.11 -1.17 -7.60
CA CYS A 5 -15.99 -1.97 -7.11
C CYS A 5 -14.96 -1.01 -6.51
N TYR A 6 -14.46 -1.36 -5.32
CA TYR A 6 -13.42 -0.60 -4.63
C TYR A 6 -12.15 -1.43 -4.53
N TRP A 7 -11.01 -0.76 -4.65
CA TRP A 7 -9.70 -1.38 -4.60
C TRP A 7 -8.67 -0.40 -4.07
N ASP A 8 -7.51 -0.90 -3.69
CA ASP A 8 -6.43 -0.10 -3.10
C ASP A 8 -6.86 0.62 -1.83
N GLY A 9 -6.03 1.55 -1.40
CA GLY A 9 -6.43 2.60 -0.50
C GLY A 9 -5.59 2.70 0.75
N ARG A 10 -5.53 3.93 1.26
CA ARG A 10 -4.89 4.28 2.52
C ARG A 10 -5.79 5.22 3.29
N ILE A 11 -5.82 5.04 4.60
CA ILE A 11 -6.54 5.89 5.54
C ILE A 11 -5.56 6.91 6.12
N VAL A 12 -5.99 8.17 6.16
CA VAL A 12 -5.33 9.29 6.83
C VAL A 12 -6.28 9.83 7.88
N LYS A 13 -5.79 10.10 9.08
CA LYS A 13 -6.58 10.74 10.14
C LYS A 13 -6.32 12.25 10.10
N ASP A 14 -7.37 13.06 10.13
CA ASP A 14 -7.24 14.52 10.20
C ASP A 14 -7.06 15.01 11.65
N ASP A 15 -6.77 16.29 11.82
CA ASP A 15 -6.58 16.92 13.14
C ASP A 15 -7.84 16.91 14.02
N ALA A 16 -9.02 16.77 13.40
CA ALA A 16 -10.29 16.62 14.11
C ALA A 16 -10.57 15.17 14.53
N GLY A 17 -9.73 14.22 14.12
CA GLY A 17 -9.83 12.80 14.44
C GLY A 17 -10.68 11.98 13.47
N ARG A 18 -11.16 12.58 12.37
CA ARG A 18 -11.93 11.93 11.31
C ARG A 18 -11.00 11.20 10.35
N TYR A 19 -11.48 10.09 9.80
CA TYR A 19 -10.69 9.21 8.93
C TYR A 19 -11.05 9.42 7.47
N HIS A 20 -10.04 9.69 6.64
CA HIS A 20 -10.13 9.93 5.20
C HIS A 20 -9.48 8.76 4.46
N MET A 21 -10.28 7.99 3.72
CA MET A 21 -9.80 6.95 2.84
C MET A 21 -9.70 7.49 1.41
N TYR A 22 -8.52 7.37 0.82
CA TYR A 22 -8.31 7.63 -0.60
C TYR A 22 -8.04 6.30 -1.28
N ALA A 23 -8.82 5.96 -2.30
CA ALA A 23 -8.82 4.63 -2.89
C ALA A 23 -9.17 4.65 -4.39
N SER A 24 -9.08 3.49 -5.03
CA SER A 24 -9.50 3.28 -6.41
C SER A 24 -10.95 2.82 -6.45
N ARG A 25 -11.71 3.32 -7.43
CA ARG A 25 -13.10 2.90 -7.68
C ARG A 25 -13.39 2.85 -9.17
N TRP A 26 -14.12 1.82 -9.60
CA TRP A 26 -14.75 1.78 -10.93
C TRP A 26 -16.18 1.26 -10.85
N HIS A 27 -16.98 1.56 -11.87
CA HIS A 27 -18.38 1.15 -11.91
C HIS A 27 -18.51 -0.37 -12.11
N HIS A 28 -19.43 -1.02 -11.40
CA HIS A 28 -19.63 -2.48 -11.44
C HIS A 28 -20.09 -3.01 -12.81
N SER A 29 -20.50 -2.12 -13.72
CA SER A 29 -20.79 -2.49 -15.11
C SER A 29 -19.54 -2.85 -15.89
N PHE A 30 -18.35 -2.59 -15.34
CA PHE A 30 -17.08 -3.05 -15.89
C PHE A 30 -16.59 -4.24 -15.08
N PRO A 31 -16.32 -5.39 -15.73
CA PRO A 31 -15.77 -6.56 -15.04
C PRO A 31 -14.40 -6.22 -14.45
N HIS A 32 -13.99 -6.91 -13.37
CA HIS A 32 -12.70 -6.63 -12.73
C HIS A 32 -11.52 -6.71 -13.71
N SER A 33 -11.55 -7.59 -14.72
CA SER A 33 -10.45 -7.75 -15.69
C SER A 33 -10.15 -6.51 -16.55
N THR A 34 -11.11 -5.61 -16.71
CA THR A 34 -10.98 -4.38 -17.53
C THR A 34 -11.30 -3.10 -16.76
N GLY A 35 -12.20 -3.14 -15.78
CA GLY A 35 -12.69 -1.97 -15.06
C GLY A 35 -11.59 -1.14 -14.41
N TRP A 36 -10.60 -1.78 -13.79
CA TRP A 36 -9.48 -1.05 -13.21
C TRP A 36 -8.59 -0.35 -14.25
N LYS A 37 -8.54 -0.85 -15.50
CA LYS A 37 -7.73 -0.26 -16.59
C LYS A 37 -8.44 0.91 -17.26
N GLU A 38 -9.74 0.74 -17.49
CA GLU A 38 -10.53 1.60 -18.36
C GLU A 38 -11.32 2.66 -17.60
N ASN A 39 -11.79 2.34 -16.40
CA ASN A 39 -12.73 3.17 -15.65
C ASN A 39 -12.24 3.58 -14.25
N SER A 40 -11.12 3.04 -13.75
CA SER A 40 -10.64 3.35 -12.39
C SER A 40 -10.41 4.85 -12.18
N LYS A 41 -11.02 5.33 -11.11
CA LYS A 41 -10.91 6.70 -10.61
C LYS A 41 -10.37 6.73 -9.19
N ALA A 42 -9.68 7.80 -8.84
CA ALA A 42 -9.36 8.09 -7.44
C ALA A 42 -10.58 8.69 -6.74
N ILE A 43 -10.96 8.10 -5.60
CA ILE A 43 -12.06 8.57 -4.77
C ILE A 43 -11.58 8.95 -3.38
N HIS A 44 -12.39 9.78 -2.73
CA HIS A 44 -12.26 10.14 -1.33
C HIS A 44 -13.51 9.68 -0.57
N ALA A 45 -13.31 8.98 0.54
CA ALA A 45 -14.38 8.58 1.44
C ALA A 45 -14.01 8.93 2.88
N VAL A 46 -15.02 9.16 3.74
CA VAL A 46 -14.81 9.57 5.14
C VAL A 46 -15.56 8.69 6.13
N SER A 47 -15.03 8.57 7.34
CA SER A 47 -15.72 7.97 8.48
C SER A 47 -15.26 8.59 9.80
N GLU A 48 -16.13 8.59 10.80
CA GLU A 48 -15.78 8.93 12.19
C GLU A 48 -15.13 7.74 12.93
N ASN A 49 -15.11 6.55 12.32
CA ASN A 49 -14.52 5.35 12.86
C ASN A 49 -13.59 4.72 11.82
N ILE A 50 -12.35 4.37 12.19
CA ILE A 50 -11.38 3.74 11.29
C ILE A 50 -11.89 2.41 10.70
N MET A 51 -12.79 1.73 11.41
CA MET A 51 -13.44 0.50 10.96
C MET A 51 -14.61 0.75 9.99
N GLY A 52 -14.97 2.02 9.76
CA GLY A 52 -16.09 2.43 8.94
C GLY A 52 -17.44 2.39 9.66
N PRO A 53 -18.55 2.45 8.90
CA PRO A 53 -18.60 2.49 7.44
C PRO A 53 -18.02 3.79 6.88
N TYR A 54 -17.36 3.71 5.73
CA TYR A 54 -16.89 4.87 4.98
C TYR A 54 -17.97 5.35 4.01
N ARG A 55 -18.20 6.66 3.99
CA ARG A 55 -19.08 7.35 3.03
C ARG A 55 -18.24 7.92 1.90
N ASP A 56 -18.43 7.39 0.69
CA ASP A 56 -17.82 7.89 -0.54
C ASP A 56 -18.33 9.30 -0.86
N LEU A 57 -17.41 10.25 -1.02
CA LEU A 57 -17.67 11.66 -1.32
C LEU A 57 -17.51 12.01 -2.80
N GLY A 58 -17.04 11.05 -3.63
CA GLY A 58 -16.79 11.26 -5.05
C GLY A 58 -15.30 11.30 -5.40
N LEU A 59 -15.01 11.93 -6.54
CA LEU A 59 -13.67 11.97 -7.12
C LEU A 59 -12.76 12.93 -6.35
N VAL A 60 -11.50 12.55 -6.16
CA VAL A 60 -10.49 13.39 -5.49
C VAL A 60 -10.17 14.65 -6.31
N TYR A 61 -10.02 14.50 -7.62
CA TYR A 61 -9.62 15.56 -8.56
C TYR A 61 -10.42 15.46 -9.87
N PRO A 62 -11.74 15.74 -9.86
CA PRO A 62 -12.59 15.58 -11.05
C PRO A 62 -12.12 16.40 -12.26
N GLN A 63 -11.46 17.54 -12.03
CA GLN A 63 -10.95 18.44 -13.05
C GLN A 63 -9.75 17.87 -13.84
N TRP A 64 -9.02 16.90 -13.29
CA TRP A 64 -7.88 16.29 -13.97
C TRP A 64 -8.24 14.93 -14.54
N LYS A 65 -8.36 14.88 -15.88
CA LYS A 65 -8.68 13.65 -16.64
C LYS A 65 -9.85 12.87 -16.05
N ASP A 66 -10.89 13.59 -15.61
CA ASP A 66 -12.09 13.00 -15.01
C ASP A 66 -11.74 12.08 -13.81
N GLY A 67 -10.81 12.50 -12.95
CA GLY A 67 -10.40 11.74 -11.76
C GLY A 67 -9.65 10.44 -12.03
N LYS A 68 -9.08 10.23 -13.23
CA LYS A 68 -8.37 8.98 -13.59
C LYS A 68 -7.31 8.63 -12.54
N GLY A 69 -7.35 7.39 -12.04
CA GLY A 69 -6.41 6.94 -11.02
C GLY A 69 -6.59 5.49 -10.66
N HIS A 70 -5.49 4.77 -10.45
CA HIS A 70 -5.46 3.42 -9.88
C HIS A 70 -4.25 3.29 -8.96
N ASN A 71 -4.19 2.23 -8.14
CA ASN A 71 -3.17 2.10 -7.09
C ASN A 71 -3.10 3.35 -6.20
N VAL A 72 -4.27 3.91 -5.87
CA VAL A 72 -4.40 5.20 -5.19
C VAL A 72 -3.93 5.10 -3.74
N ILE A 73 -3.11 6.06 -3.33
CA ILE A 73 -2.62 6.19 -1.95
C ILE A 73 -2.74 7.63 -1.50
N GLY A 74 -3.44 7.83 -0.39
CA GLY A 74 -3.44 9.11 0.33
C GLY A 74 -2.41 9.15 1.45
N LEU A 75 -1.89 10.33 1.76
CA LEU A 75 -1.00 10.58 2.88
C LEU A 75 -1.10 12.03 3.35
N ARG A 76 -0.65 12.29 4.58
CA ARG A 76 -0.27 13.64 5.03
C ARG A 76 1.24 13.79 4.82
N MET A 77 1.67 14.89 4.22
CA MET A 77 3.06 15.21 3.91
C MET A 77 3.79 15.81 5.12
N HIS A 78 5.13 15.84 5.08
CA HIS A 78 5.93 16.45 6.15
C HIS A 78 5.65 17.96 6.34
N ASP A 79 5.17 18.64 5.30
CA ASP A 79 4.77 20.05 5.35
C ASP A 79 3.31 20.25 5.83
N GLY A 80 2.63 19.19 6.23
CA GLY A 80 1.27 19.20 6.77
C GLY A 80 0.16 19.09 5.73
N ARG A 81 0.45 19.29 4.44
CA ARG A 81 -0.53 19.15 3.35
C ARG A 81 -0.93 17.70 3.14
N TYR A 82 -2.09 17.48 2.54
CA TYR A 82 -2.55 16.16 2.13
C TYR A 82 -2.12 15.90 0.69
N ALA A 83 -1.73 14.67 0.40
CA ALA A 83 -1.37 14.25 -0.95
C ALA A 83 -2.05 12.94 -1.34
N VAL A 84 -2.37 12.82 -2.62
CA VAL A 84 -2.86 11.59 -3.25
C VAL A 84 -1.94 11.24 -4.40
N VAL A 85 -1.42 10.02 -4.38
CA VAL A 85 -0.49 9.47 -5.38
C VAL A 85 -1.18 8.37 -6.16
N THR A 86 -0.94 8.30 -7.47
CA THR A 86 -1.49 7.25 -8.34
C THR A 86 -0.40 6.57 -9.15
N SER A 87 -0.66 5.32 -9.58
CA SER A 87 0.25 4.57 -10.45
C SER A 87 -0.51 3.61 -11.37
N GLU A 88 0.20 2.71 -12.06
CA GLU A 88 -0.33 1.65 -12.93
C GLU A 88 -0.95 2.13 -14.25
N ILE A 89 -2.00 2.95 -14.17
CA ILE A 89 -2.72 3.50 -15.35
C ILE A 89 -2.39 4.98 -15.57
N THR A 90 -1.53 5.52 -14.71
CA THR A 90 -0.98 6.87 -14.69
C THR A 90 0.55 6.78 -14.50
N GLN A 91 1.26 7.91 -14.64
CA GLN A 91 2.72 7.95 -14.65
C GLN A 91 3.36 8.03 -13.25
N GLY A 92 2.57 8.29 -12.20
CA GLY A 92 3.10 8.62 -10.87
C GLY A 92 2.69 10.01 -10.40
N GLU A 93 1.53 10.50 -10.84
CA GLU A 93 1.04 11.83 -10.50
C GLU A 93 0.74 11.96 -9.01
N VAL A 94 1.10 13.12 -8.47
CA VAL A 94 0.87 13.54 -7.09
C VAL A 94 -0.06 14.75 -7.11
N PHE A 95 -1.16 14.65 -6.38
CA PHE A 95 -2.12 15.72 -6.17
C PHE A 95 -2.06 16.17 -4.73
N VAL A 96 -2.18 17.47 -4.45
CA VAL A 96 -2.06 18.02 -3.10
C VAL A 96 -3.19 18.97 -2.74
N SER A 97 -3.45 19.09 -1.44
CA SER A 97 -4.44 20.00 -0.85
C SER A 97 -3.99 20.41 0.55
N ASP A 98 -4.31 21.62 0.97
CA ASP A 98 -4.13 22.07 2.36
C ASP A 98 -5.20 21.49 3.31
N SER A 99 -6.28 20.94 2.74
CA SER A 99 -7.40 20.30 3.45
C SER A 99 -7.53 18.82 3.08
N PRO A 100 -7.87 17.93 4.04
CA PRO A 100 -8.11 16.53 3.73
C PRO A 100 -9.36 16.32 2.86
N ASP A 101 -10.26 17.30 2.81
CA ASP A 101 -11.48 17.30 1.99
C ASP A 101 -11.25 17.91 0.60
N GLY A 102 -10.03 18.35 0.28
CA GLY A 102 -9.71 19.03 -0.98
C GLY A 102 -10.06 20.53 -0.97
N PRO A 103 -10.06 21.17 -2.16
CA PRO A 103 -9.81 20.58 -3.47
C PRO A 103 -8.34 20.15 -3.66
N PHE A 104 -8.13 19.03 -4.37
CA PHE A 104 -6.79 18.55 -4.71
C PHE A 104 -6.36 19.04 -6.08
N GLU A 105 -5.15 19.58 -6.19
CA GLU A 105 -4.55 20.06 -7.43
C GLU A 105 -3.30 19.25 -7.82
N LEU A 106 -3.01 19.14 -9.11
CA LEU A 106 -1.83 18.42 -9.59
C LEU A 106 -0.56 19.18 -9.16
N LEU A 107 0.25 18.55 -8.31
CA LEU A 107 1.57 19.06 -7.96
C LEU A 107 2.59 18.72 -9.05
N GLY A 108 2.51 17.51 -9.62
CA GLY A 108 3.42 17.04 -10.65
C GLY A 108 3.47 15.51 -10.71
N THR A 109 4.52 14.99 -11.34
CA THR A 109 4.77 13.55 -11.48
C THR A 109 6.05 13.16 -10.75
N ILE A 110 6.05 12.03 -10.05
CA ILE A 110 7.23 11.48 -9.38
C ILE A 110 8.39 11.35 -10.37
N GLN A 111 9.54 11.92 -9.99
CA GLN A 111 10.81 11.82 -10.68
C GLN A 111 11.70 10.82 -9.97
N TRP A 112 12.46 10.03 -10.72
CA TRP A 112 13.40 9.08 -10.14
C TRP A 112 14.61 8.86 -11.04
N GLU A 113 15.69 8.39 -10.44
CA GLU A 113 16.91 8.02 -11.13
C GLU A 113 17.34 6.60 -10.75
N ALA A 114 17.84 5.87 -11.74
CA ALA A 114 18.20 4.47 -11.56
C ALA A 114 19.40 4.29 -10.62
N ASN A 115 20.24 5.31 -10.45
CA ASN A 115 21.37 5.32 -9.51
C ASN A 115 22.28 4.07 -9.64
N GLY A 116 22.59 3.68 -10.88
CA GLY A 116 23.40 2.50 -11.19
C GLY A 116 22.65 1.16 -11.17
N PHE A 117 21.37 1.14 -10.78
CA PHE A 117 20.52 -0.05 -10.80
C PHE A 117 19.77 -0.23 -12.12
N ASN A 118 19.13 -1.39 -12.27
CA ASN A 118 18.22 -1.64 -13.39
C ASN A 118 16.98 -0.72 -13.31
N PRO A 119 16.72 0.15 -14.30
CA PRO A 119 15.54 1.02 -14.33
C PRO A 119 14.20 0.28 -14.24
N GLY A 120 14.17 -1.00 -14.66
CA GLY A 120 13.01 -1.88 -14.56
C GLY A 120 12.56 -2.20 -13.13
N LEU A 121 13.37 -1.87 -12.12
CA LEU A 121 12.97 -1.96 -10.70
C LEU A 121 11.96 -0.86 -10.33
N ALA A 122 12.08 0.33 -10.89
CA ALA A 122 11.21 1.46 -10.57
C ALA A 122 9.92 1.46 -11.40
N ALA A 123 10.03 1.12 -12.70
CA ALA A 123 8.91 1.20 -13.63
C ALA A 123 8.97 0.11 -14.73
N TYR A 124 7.81 -0.20 -15.30
CA TYR A 124 7.70 -1.22 -16.35
C TYR A 124 8.52 -0.90 -17.61
N GLN A 125 8.66 -1.90 -18.49
CA GLN A 125 9.29 -1.75 -19.81
C GLN A 125 10.73 -1.19 -19.71
N GLY A 126 11.47 -1.63 -18.69
CA GLY A 126 12.85 -1.19 -18.44
C GLY A 126 12.93 0.30 -18.08
N GLY A 127 12.00 0.81 -17.28
CA GLY A 127 11.97 2.20 -16.83
C GLY A 127 11.25 3.18 -17.74
N LYS A 128 10.73 2.73 -18.90
CA LYS A 128 10.03 3.58 -19.89
C LYS A 128 8.51 3.58 -19.74
N GLY A 129 7.97 2.61 -19.00
CA GLY A 129 6.55 2.50 -18.72
C GLY A 129 6.16 3.18 -17.41
N HIS A 130 4.96 2.86 -16.93
CA HIS A 130 4.46 3.40 -15.67
C HIS A 130 5.15 2.78 -14.45
N MET A 131 5.24 3.56 -13.37
CA MET A 131 5.43 2.99 -12.04
C MET A 131 4.22 2.13 -11.67
N SER A 132 4.45 1.07 -10.92
CA SER A 132 3.42 0.09 -10.55
C SER A 132 3.49 -0.21 -9.07
N ASN A 133 2.32 -0.40 -8.47
CA ASN A 133 2.14 -0.73 -7.05
C ASN A 133 2.99 0.13 -6.11
N VAL A 134 3.09 1.43 -6.41
CA VAL A 134 3.88 2.37 -5.62
C VAL A 134 3.28 2.46 -4.22
N LYS A 135 4.10 2.26 -3.19
CA LYS A 135 3.81 2.65 -1.81
C LYS A 135 4.71 3.81 -1.41
N VAL A 136 4.14 4.79 -0.72
CA VAL A 136 4.88 5.96 -0.22
C VAL A 136 4.90 5.92 1.30
N LEU A 137 6.09 6.01 1.87
CA LEU A 137 6.33 6.15 3.31
C LEU A 137 7.08 7.46 3.57
N LEU A 138 6.53 8.26 4.49
CA LEU A 138 7.24 9.34 5.12
C LEU A 138 8.14 8.74 6.18
N ARG A 139 9.44 8.89 6.02
CA ARG A 139 10.39 8.32 6.97
C ARG A 139 10.46 9.21 8.22
N PRO A 140 10.70 8.62 9.40
CA PRO A 140 10.95 9.39 10.62
C PRO A 140 12.13 10.37 10.51
N ASP A 141 13.06 10.12 9.59
CA ASP A 141 14.20 11.02 9.32
C ASP A 141 13.89 12.16 8.33
N GLY A 142 12.62 12.36 7.97
CA GLY A 142 12.16 13.47 7.13
C GLY A 142 12.28 13.23 5.61
N ARG A 143 12.85 12.09 5.20
CA ARG A 143 12.95 11.71 3.78
C ARG A 143 11.71 10.98 3.30
N TYR A 144 11.49 10.98 1.99
CA TYR A 144 10.44 10.18 1.37
C TYR A 144 11.00 8.85 0.88
N MET A 145 10.27 7.76 1.13
CA MET A 145 10.55 6.44 0.58
C MET A 145 9.44 6.03 -0.37
N ILE A 146 9.85 5.49 -1.52
CA ILE A 146 8.98 4.74 -2.42
C ILE A 146 9.43 3.27 -2.45
N VAL A 147 8.45 2.38 -2.38
CA VAL A 147 8.61 0.95 -2.68
C VAL A 147 7.63 0.58 -3.80
N PRO A 148 8.10 0.38 -5.04
CA PRO A 148 7.25 -0.02 -6.16
C PRO A 148 7.10 -1.55 -6.19
N ARG A 149 6.33 -2.07 -7.15
CA ARG A 149 6.05 -3.51 -7.37
C ARG A 149 7.26 -4.43 -7.19
N SER A 150 8.43 -4.00 -7.64
CA SER A 150 9.66 -4.79 -7.56
C SER A 150 10.12 -5.06 -6.13
N THR A 151 9.67 -4.28 -5.15
CA THR A 151 10.16 -4.23 -3.77
C THR A 151 11.52 -3.56 -3.59
N CYS A 152 12.08 -2.91 -4.62
CA CYS A 152 13.26 -2.07 -4.40
C CYS A 152 12.95 -0.90 -3.47
N VAL A 153 13.97 -0.41 -2.76
CA VAL A 153 13.85 0.82 -1.97
C VAL A 153 14.30 1.99 -2.83
N MET A 154 13.48 3.04 -2.85
CA MET A 154 13.82 4.31 -3.51
C MET A 154 13.68 5.46 -2.50
N ILE A 155 14.68 6.33 -2.42
CA ILE A 155 14.70 7.44 -1.43
C ILE A 155 14.78 8.79 -2.13
N SER A 156 13.96 9.75 -1.68
CA SER A 156 14.12 11.15 -2.03
C SER A 156 14.46 11.99 -0.80
N GLU A 157 15.42 12.89 -0.99
CA GLU A 157 15.79 13.94 -0.04
C GLU A 157 15.12 15.29 -0.36
N SER A 158 14.49 15.41 -1.54
CA SER A 158 13.98 16.68 -2.09
C SER A 158 12.47 16.84 -1.97
N GLY A 159 11.77 15.85 -1.41
CA GLY A 159 10.33 15.88 -1.19
C GLY A 159 9.56 14.83 -2.00
N ILE A 160 8.23 14.94 -1.98
CA ILE A 160 7.33 13.91 -2.50
C ILE A 160 7.47 13.65 -4.00
N LEU A 161 7.87 14.66 -4.79
CA LEU A 161 8.08 14.53 -6.23
C LEU A 161 9.44 13.95 -6.62
N GLY A 162 10.37 13.80 -5.68
CA GLY A 162 11.70 13.32 -6.01
C GLY A 162 12.71 14.44 -6.38
N PRO A 163 13.83 14.08 -7.03
CA PRO A 163 14.10 12.74 -7.57
C PRO A 163 14.25 11.69 -6.45
N TYR A 164 13.71 10.51 -6.68
CA TYR A 164 13.97 9.32 -5.87
C TYR A 164 15.12 8.51 -6.49
N LYS A 165 16.12 8.17 -5.69
CA LYS A 165 17.22 7.30 -6.12
C LYS A 165 16.92 5.87 -5.74
N ILE A 166 17.14 4.92 -6.65
CA ILE A 166 17.11 3.50 -6.28
C ILE A 166 18.29 3.20 -5.34
N MET A 167 18.00 2.59 -4.20
CA MET A 167 18.98 2.29 -3.15
C MET A 167 19.29 0.80 -3.01
N SER A 168 18.38 -0.07 -3.48
CA SER A 168 18.53 -1.51 -3.37
C SER A 168 17.96 -2.24 -4.58
N ASP A 169 18.35 -3.49 -4.77
CA ASP A 169 17.56 -4.44 -5.57
C ASP A 169 16.32 -4.89 -4.76
N ARG A 170 15.58 -5.86 -5.30
CA ARG A 170 14.41 -6.49 -4.68
C ARG A 170 14.79 -7.10 -3.32
N VAL A 171 14.02 -6.86 -2.27
CA VAL A 171 14.37 -7.30 -0.89
C VAL A 171 14.55 -8.83 -0.75
N TYR A 172 13.88 -9.61 -1.59
CA TYR A 172 13.92 -11.07 -1.57
C TYR A 172 15.05 -11.67 -2.43
N LYS A 173 15.86 -10.84 -3.12
CA LYS A 173 16.89 -11.32 -4.07
C LYS A 173 17.91 -12.26 -3.42
N HIS A 174 18.27 -12.00 -2.16
CA HIS A 174 19.27 -12.78 -1.43
C HIS A 174 18.69 -14.02 -0.73
N TYR A 175 17.40 -14.29 -0.90
CA TYR A 175 16.68 -15.41 -0.31
C TYR A 175 16.21 -16.38 -1.41
N PRO A 176 17.08 -17.27 -1.92
CA PRO A 176 16.78 -18.13 -3.07
C PRO A 176 15.61 -19.10 -2.82
N GLN A 177 15.30 -19.39 -1.56
CA GLN A 177 14.13 -20.19 -1.17
C GLN A 177 12.79 -19.47 -1.39
N LEU A 178 12.82 -18.14 -1.54
CA LEU A 178 11.63 -17.35 -1.82
C LEU A 178 11.39 -17.25 -3.33
N PRO A 179 10.13 -17.13 -3.78
CA PRO A 179 9.83 -16.86 -5.19
C PRO A 179 10.59 -15.64 -5.70
N GLN A 180 11.24 -15.77 -6.85
CA GLN A 180 12.06 -14.71 -7.45
C GLN A 180 11.34 -13.92 -8.56
N SER A 181 10.10 -14.32 -8.86
CA SER A 181 9.23 -13.71 -9.87
C SER A 181 7.80 -13.68 -9.35
N LYS A 182 6.91 -12.92 -10.02
CA LYS A 182 5.48 -12.87 -9.68
C LYS A 182 5.20 -12.39 -8.24
N ASN A 183 6.13 -11.62 -7.68
CA ASN A 183 5.93 -10.87 -6.46
C ASN A 183 5.39 -9.48 -6.80
N GLU A 184 4.45 -9.01 -6.00
CA GLU A 184 3.80 -7.72 -6.20
C GLU A 184 3.22 -7.17 -4.88
N ASP A 185 2.47 -6.09 -5.02
CA ASP A 185 1.71 -5.46 -3.94
C ASP A 185 2.49 -5.27 -2.62
N PRO A 186 3.66 -4.61 -2.63
CA PRO A 186 4.35 -4.32 -1.40
C PRO A 186 3.48 -3.43 -0.50
N THR A 187 3.76 -3.48 0.79
CA THR A 187 3.42 -2.49 1.80
C THR A 187 4.66 -2.24 2.62
N VAL A 188 4.86 -1.00 3.05
CA VAL A 188 6.01 -0.60 3.84
C VAL A 188 5.55 0.34 4.95
N TRP A 189 6.09 0.16 6.16
CA TRP A 189 5.79 1.01 7.31
C TRP A 189 6.97 1.06 8.28
N TYR A 190 6.89 1.97 9.24
CA TYR A 190 7.83 2.08 10.35
C TYR A 190 7.06 1.93 11.66
N SER A 191 7.49 0.99 12.50
CA SER A 191 6.97 0.78 13.86
C SER A 191 8.04 0.09 14.71
N GLY A 192 7.93 0.11 16.03
CA GLY A 192 8.87 -0.58 16.91
C GLY A 192 10.35 -0.19 16.74
N GLY A 193 10.63 0.98 16.16
CA GLY A 193 12.00 1.45 15.90
C GLY A 193 12.64 0.88 14.64
N MET A 194 11.89 0.22 13.76
CA MET A 194 12.41 -0.37 12.52
C MET A 194 11.42 -0.26 11.35
N TYR A 195 11.93 -0.46 10.14
CA TYR A 195 11.13 -0.54 8.93
C TYR A 195 10.69 -1.96 8.69
N HIS A 196 9.49 -2.12 8.18
CA HIS A 196 8.90 -3.40 7.82
C HIS A 196 8.36 -3.33 6.40
N MET A 197 8.43 -4.47 5.71
CA MET A 197 7.86 -4.63 4.38
C MET A 197 7.14 -5.96 4.29
N VAL A 198 5.95 -5.95 3.69
CA VAL A 198 5.28 -7.18 3.27
C VAL A 198 5.01 -7.10 1.78
N TYR A 199 5.25 -8.17 1.02
CA TYR A 199 4.82 -8.28 -0.38
C TYR A 199 4.06 -9.58 -0.59
N ASN A 200 3.25 -9.65 -1.64
CA ASN A 200 2.48 -10.84 -2.02
C ASN A 200 3.13 -11.58 -3.19
N HIS A 201 3.15 -12.92 -3.12
CA HIS A 201 3.38 -13.78 -4.27
C HIS A 201 2.04 -14.33 -4.76
N TRP A 202 1.50 -13.73 -5.82
CA TRP A 202 0.12 -13.98 -6.27
C TRP A 202 -0.17 -15.44 -6.67
N PRO A 203 0.75 -16.25 -7.25
CA PRO A 203 0.45 -17.64 -7.58
C PRO A 203 0.21 -18.52 -6.35
N SER A 204 0.95 -18.28 -5.27
CA SER A 204 0.82 -19.08 -4.03
C SER A 204 -0.08 -18.42 -2.99
N LYS A 205 -0.56 -17.20 -3.25
CA LYS A 205 -1.35 -16.38 -2.33
C LYS A 205 -0.69 -16.24 -0.94
N THR A 206 0.63 -16.07 -0.96
CA THR A 206 1.47 -15.98 0.24
C THR A 206 2.08 -14.59 0.33
N SER A 207 1.94 -13.97 1.49
CA SER A 207 2.59 -12.71 1.82
C SER A 207 3.80 -12.91 2.72
N HIS A 208 4.92 -12.30 2.37
CA HIS A 208 6.22 -12.48 3.00
C HIS A 208 6.64 -11.21 3.73
N HIS A 209 7.08 -11.33 4.98
CA HIS A 209 7.50 -10.21 5.83
C HIS A 209 9.02 -10.04 5.86
N PHE A 210 9.47 -8.79 5.82
CA PHE A 210 10.84 -8.37 5.97
C PHE A 210 10.93 -7.20 6.96
N SER A 211 12.10 -7.04 7.58
CA SER A 211 12.42 -5.85 8.38
C SER A 211 13.82 -5.34 8.11
N SER A 212 14.03 -4.03 8.27
CA SER A 212 15.34 -3.37 8.23
C SER A 212 15.39 -2.27 9.30
N ILE A 213 16.56 -2.02 9.89
CA ILE A 213 16.72 -0.95 10.89
C ILE A 213 16.66 0.44 10.25
N ASP A 214 17.31 0.62 9.10
CA ASP A 214 17.35 1.91 8.41
C ASP A 214 16.39 1.98 7.22
N GLY A 215 15.77 0.87 6.85
CA GLY A 215 14.83 0.77 5.74
C GLY A 215 15.51 0.86 4.36
N ILE A 216 16.83 0.77 4.29
CA ILE A 216 17.62 0.89 3.06
C ILE A 216 18.48 -0.37 2.88
N HIS A 217 19.19 -0.78 3.93
CA HIS A 217 20.12 -1.91 3.91
C HIS A 217 19.58 -3.09 4.72
N ASP A 218 20.23 -4.25 4.57
CA ASP A 218 20.07 -5.42 5.43
C ASP A 218 18.62 -5.82 5.73
N TRP A 219 17.77 -5.79 4.70
CA TRP A 219 16.40 -6.30 4.79
C TRP A 219 16.41 -7.80 5.11
N LYS A 220 16.05 -8.13 6.35
CA LYS A 220 15.99 -9.51 6.83
C LYS A 220 14.61 -10.11 6.63
N TYR A 221 14.54 -11.31 6.06
CA TYR A 221 13.31 -12.08 5.98
C TYR A 221 12.83 -12.52 7.37
N ARG A 222 11.54 -12.36 7.63
CA ARG A 222 10.88 -12.62 8.92
C ARG A 222 9.82 -13.72 8.87
N GLY A 223 9.68 -14.37 7.72
CA GLY A 223 8.70 -15.45 7.54
C GLY A 223 7.47 -15.02 6.77
N ILE A 224 6.45 -15.88 6.80
CA ILE A 224 5.16 -15.63 6.16
C ILE A 224 4.35 -14.69 7.06
N ALA A 225 3.94 -13.54 6.52
CA ALA A 225 3.04 -12.62 7.20
C ALA A 225 1.63 -13.20 7.25
N PHE A 226 1.13 -13.68 6.11
CA PHE A 226 -0.10 -14.46 6.01
C PHE A 226 -0.12 -15.27 4.72
N LYS A 227 -0.91 -16.33 4.71
CA LYS A 227 -1.20 -17.13 3.52
C LYS A 227 -2.71 -17.32 3.44
N LYS A 228 -3.32 -16.86 2.35
CA LYS A 228 -4.79 -16.76 2.22
C LYS A 228 -5.51 -18.06 2.56
N ASP A 229 -4.99 -19.19 2.09
CA ASP A 229 -5.60 -20.52 2.29
C ASP A 229 -5.39 -21.11 3.70
N GLU A 230 -4.54 -20.51 4.54
CA GLU A 230 -4.17 -21.08 5.86
C GLU A 230 -4.49 -20.13 7.02
N SER A 231 -4.13 -18.85 6.89
CA SER A 231 -4.16 -17.90 8.01
C SER A 231 -5.57 -17.47 8.43
N LYS A 232 -6.56 -17.53 7.52
CA LYS A 232 -7.96 -17.14 7.79
C LYS A 232 -8.07 -15.79 8.51
N ILE A 233 -7.41 -14.76 7.95
CA ILE A 233 -7.17 -13.47 8.63
C ILE A 233 -8.44 -12.65 8.92
N PHE A 234 -9.56 -12.96 8.28
CA PHE A 234 -10.86 -12.31 8.51
C PHE A 234 -11.75 -13.20 9.38
N ARG A 235 -11.32 -13.42 10.62
CA ARG A 235 -12.06 -14.21 11.61
C ARG A 235 -12.66 -13.30 12.68
N TYR A 236 -13.94 -13.47 12.95
CA TYR A 236 -14.68 -12.76 13.98
C TYR A 236 -14.59 -13.50 15.32
N THR A 237 -14.89 -12.79 16.41
CA THR A 237 -14.85 -13.33 17.78
C THR A 237 -15.85 -14.46 18.02
N ASP A 238 -16.91 -14.53 17.23
CA ASP A 238 -17.90 -15.62 17.24
C ASP A 238 -17.46 -16.86 16.43
N GLY A 239 -16.28 -16.82 15.82
CA GLY A 239 -15.73 -17.89 14.98
C GLY A 239 -16.10 -17.79 13.50
N THR A 240 -16.93 -16.83 13.09
CA THR A 240 -17.27 -16.61 11.68
C THR A 240 -16.01 -16.26 10.90
N ILE A 241 -15.86 -16.81 9.68
CA ILE A 241 -14.74 -16.53 8.79
C ILE A 241 -15.27 -16.00 7.46
N ASN A 242 -14.84 -14.81 7.07
CA ASN A 242 -15.07 -14.28 5.73
C ASN A 242 -13.93 -14.74 4.81
N ASP A 243 -14.17 -15.80 4.04
CA ASP A 243 -13.17 -16.37 3.14
C ASP A 243 -13.22 -15.71 1.76
N TRP A 244 -12.38 -14.69 1.56
CA TRP A 244 -12.25 -13.97 0.29
C TRP A 244 -11.34 -14.72 -0.68
N GLN A 245 -11.72 -14.82 -1.95
CA GLN A 245 -10.91 -15.51 -2.97
C GLN A 245 -9.53 -14.90 -3.17
N PHE A 246 -9.44 -13.57 -3.16
CA PHE A 246 -8.18 -12.83 -3.13
C PHE A 246 -8.14 -11.84 -1.97
N VAL A 247 -6.96 -11.74 -1.37
CA VAL A 247 -6.62 -10.86 -0.27
C VAL A 247 -5.29 -10.24 -0.62
N GLU A 248 -5.33 -9.00 -1.08
CA GLU A 248 -4.20 -8.35 -1.75
C GLU A 248 -4.01 -6.93 -1.21
N ARG A 249 -2.88 -6.34 -1.61
CA ARG A 249 -2.56 -4.93 -1.36
C ARG A 249 -2.71 -4.51 0.10
N PRO A 250 -2.06 -5.22 1.04
CA PRO A 250 -2.06 -4.80 2.43
C PRO A 250 -1.58 -3.35 2.53
N THR A 251 -2.10 -2.60 3.49
CA THR A 251 -1.58 -1.28 3.87
C THR A 251 -1.64 -1.18 5.38
N ALA A 252 -0.51 -0.88 6.03
CA ALA A 252 -0.46 -0.69 7.48
C ALA A 252 -0.93 0.71 7.85
N CYS A 253 -1.77 0.82 8.88
CA CYS A 253 -2.13 2.06 9.53
C CYS A 253 -1.30 2.18 10.81
N VAL A 254 -0.35 3.10 10.81
CA VAL A 254 0.46 3.43 11.99
C VAL A 254 -0.19 4.63 12.67
N ASP A 255 -0.41 4.52 13.96
CA ASP A 255 -0.87 5.65 14.77
C ASP A 255 0.29 6.61 15.03
N GLU A 256 0.13 7.88 14.65
CA GLU A 256 1.22 8.87 14.72
C GLU A 256 1.63 9.23 16.15
N GLN A 257 0.75 9.03 17.14
CA GLN A 257 1.00 9.39 18.53
C GLN A 257 1.78 8.29 19.25
N THR A 258 1.39 7.03 19.03
CA THR A 258 1.96 5.85 19.67
C THR A 258 3.10 5.22 18.86
N GLY A 259 3.10 5.41 17.54
CA GLY A 259 4.05 4.78 16.61
C GLY A 259 3.77 3.30 16.32
N HIS A 260 2.68 2.74 16.85
CA HIS A 260 2.31 1.35 16.66
C HIS A 260 1.39 1.15 15.45
N VAL A 261 1.50 0.00 14.78
CA VAL A 261 0.50 -0.41 13.78
C VAL A 261 -0.80 -0.74 14.49
N THR A 262 -1.90 -0.11 14.11
CA THR A 262 -3.20 -0.38 14.75
C THR A 262 -4.12 -1.20 13.86
N HIS A 263 -3.97 -1.08 12.53
CA HIS A 263 -4.83 -1.75 11.57
C HIS A 263 -4.08 -2.10 10.29
N PHE A 264 -4.59 -3.10 9.58
CA PHE A 264 -4.25 -3.35 8.19
C PHE A 264 -5.48 -3.18 7.30
N ILE A 265 -5.27 -2.61 6.13
CA ILE A 265 -6.27 -2.47 5.08
C ILE A 265 -5.95 -3.48 3.98
N PHE A 266 -6.96 -4.18 3.48
CA PHE A 266 -6.82 -5.13 2.38
C PHE A 266 -7.81 -4.83 1.27
N SER A 267 -7.36 -5.05 0.04
CA SER A 267 -8.25 -5.20 -1.11
C SER A 267 -8.67 -6.66 -1.20
N VAL A 268 -9.99 -6.90 -1.28
CA VAL A 268 -10.56 -8.25 -1.30
C VAL A 268 -11.57 -8.41 -2.42
N ILE A 269 -11.70 -9.63 -2.92
CA ILE A 269 -12.74 -10.03 -3.85
C ILE A 269 -13.12 -11.48 -3.59
N ASP A 270 -14.41 -11.78 -3.69
CA ASP A 270 -15.02 -13.05 -3.31
C ASP A 270 -14.95 -14.12 -4.40
N VAL A 271 -14.68 -13.72 -5.64
CA VAL A 271 -14.47 -14.61 -6.79
C VAL A 271 -13.14 -14.35 -7.48
N THR A 272 -12.79 -15.18 -8.46
CA THR A 272 -11.59 -14.88 -9.25
C THR A 272 -11.79 -13.59 -10.05
N LYS A 273 -10.72 -12.84 -10.32
CA LYS A 273 -10.78 -11.58 -11.10
C LYS A 273 -11.41 -11.75 -12.50
N GLY A 274 -11.41 -12.96 -13.06
CA GLY A 274 -12.07 -13.26 -14.33
C GLY A 274 -13.55 -13.67 -14.22
N GLN A 275 -14.03 -13.93 -13.00
CA GLN A 275 -15.41 -14.31 -12.71
C GLN A 275 -16.27 -13.15 -12.20
N ASP A 276 -15.66 -12.05 -11.76
CA ASP A 276 -16.36 -10.78 -11.52
C ASP A 276 -16.73 -10.15 -12.87
N ARG A 277 -18.02 -10.25 -13.21
CA ARG A 277 -18.61 -9.84 -14.48
C ARG A 277 -19.42 -8.55 -14.31
N ALA A 278 -19.62 -7.87 -15.44
CA ALA A 278 -20.44 -6.67 -15.50
C ALA A 278 -21.84 -6.89 -14.90
N ASN A 279 -22.20 -6.05 -13.93
CA ASN A 279 -23.51 -6.03 -13.26
C ASN A 279 -23.92 -7.34 -12.56
N ASP A 280 -22.96 -8.17 -12.14
CA ASP A 280 -23.26 -9.33 -11.30
C ASP A 280 -23.39 -8.97 -9.81
N ASN A 281 -23.41 -9.98 -8.95
CA ASN A 281 -23.51 -9.81 -7.48
C ASN A 281 -22.16 -9.88 -6.77
N HIS A 282 -21.07 -9.96 -7.52
CA HIS A 282 -19.70 -9.91 -7.03
C HIS A 282 -19.17 -8.48 -7.16
N ALA A 283 -18.22 -8.13 -6.30
CA ALA A 283 -17.50 -6.87 -6.39
C ALA A 283 -16.30 -6.90 -5.46
N SER A 284 -15.24 -6.22 -5.86
CA SER A 284 -14.14 -6.00 -4.96
C SER A 284 -14.46 -4.96 -3.88
N LYS A 285 -13.84 -5.13 -2.71
CA LYS A 285 -14.06 -4.31 -1.52
C LYS A 285 -12.75 -3.98 -0.84
N ILE A 286 -12.81 -3.01 0.06
CA ILE A 286 -11.74 -2.67 0.99
C ILE A 286 -12.18 -3.11 2.38
N VAL A 287 -11.33 -3.86 3.08
CA VAL A 287 -11.58 -4.34 4.45
C VAL A 287 -10.49 -3.81 5.36
N VAL A 288 -10.89 -3.24 6.48
CA VAL A 288 -10.00 -2.80 7.56
C VAL A 288 -10.03 -3.86 8.66
N VAL A 289 -8.86 -4.24 9.16
CA VAL A 289 -8.67 -5.29 10.17
C VAL A 289 -7.85 -4.72 11.32
N PRO A 290 -8.32 -4.79 12.58
CA PRO A 290 -7.54 -4.36 13.74
C PRO A 290 -6.32 -5.26 13.93
N PHE A 291 -5.25 -4.69 14.47
CA PHE A 291 -3.97 -5.36 14.65
C PHE A 291 -3.32 -4.93 15.97
N ASP A 292 -2.75 -5.89 16.70
CA ASP A 292 -2.02 -5.64 17.94
C ASP A 292 -0.57 -5.25 17.63
N GLY A 293 -0.37 -3.97 17.29
CA GLY A 293 0.95 -3.42 16.99
C GLY A 293 1.89 -3.35 18.18
N GLU A 294 1.37 -3.18 19.40
CA GLU A 294 2.19 -3.15 20.61
C GLU A 294 2.88 -4.51 20.84
N ALA A 295 2.09 -5.60 20.75
CA ALA A 295 2.64 -6.94 20.85
C ALA A 295 3.60 -7.24 19.70
N PHE A 296 3.22 -6.89 18.47
CA PHE A 296 4.06 -7.08 17.29
C PHE A 296 5.42 -6.38 17.43
N ASP A 297 5.42 -5.10 17.81
CA ASP A 297 6.63 -4.30 17.94
C ASP A 297 7.54 -4.88 19.04
N ARG A 298 6.98 -5.23 20.20
CA ARG A 298 7.72 -5.87 21.30
C ARG A 298 8.38 -7.17 20.85
N ASP A 299 7.62 -8.03 20.15
CA ASP A 299 8.11 -9.34 19.71
C ASP A 299 9.21 -9.19 18.64
N MET A 300 9.04 -8.26 17.71
CA MET A 300 10.05 -7.92 16.70
C MET A 300 11.33 -7.35 17.30
N GLN A 301 11.23 -6.46 18.29
CA GLN A 301 12.38 -5.94 19.02
C GLN A 301 13.15 -7.05 19.75
N ASN A 302 12.44 -8.00 20.36
CA ASN A 302 13.05 -9.16 21.01
C ASN A 302 13.82 -10.04 20.00
N ILE A 303 13.24 -10.31 18.83
CA ILE A 303 13.91 -11.04 17.75
C ILE A 303 15.21 -10.33 17.36
N VAL A 304 15.14 -9.04 17.02
CA VAL A 304 16.32 -8.26 16.59
C VAL A 304 17.38 -8.17 17.69
N LYS A 305 16.98 -8.05 18.96
CA LYS A 305 17.91 -8.01 20.11
C LYS A 305 18.67 -9.33 20.26
N ASN A 306 18.00 -10.47 20.05
CA ASN A 306 18.63 -11.78 20.15
C ASN A 306 19.63 -12.02 19.01
N GLU A 307 19.29 -11.62 17.77
CA GLU A 307 20.22 -11.69 16.64
C GLU A 307 21.53 -10.92 16.88
N LYS A 308 21.44 -9.75 17.54
CA LYS A 308 22.64 -8.96 17.87
C LYS A 308 23.54 -9.65 18.89
N LYS A 309 22.96 -10.42 19.82
CA LYS A 309 23.74 -11.18 20.81
C LYS A 309 24.47 -12.35 20.17
N GLU A 310 23.82 -13.08 19.27
CA GLU A 310 24.40 -14.22 18.56
C GLU A 310 25.58 -13.83 17.65
N VAL A 311 25.58 -12.61 17.11
CA VAL A 311 26.70 -12.08 16.30
C VAL A 311 27.89 -11.64 17.18
N GLN A 312 27.66 -11.36 18.47
CA GLN A 312 28.68 -10.91 19.41
C GLN A 312 29.29 -12.04 20.26
N SER A 313 28.72 -13.25 20.20
CA SER A 313 29.21 -14.48 20.83
C SER A 313 30.04 -15.31 19.87
#